data_AF-A0A958H789-F1
#
_entry.id   AF-A0A958H789-F1
#
_cell.length_a   1.000
_cell.length_b   1.000
_cell.length_c   1.000
_cell.angle_alpha   90.00
_cell.angle_beta   90.00
_cell.angle_gamma   90.00
#
_symmetry.space_group_name_H-M   'P 1'
#
loop_
_entity.id
_entity.type
_entity.pdbx_description
1 polymer ?
#
loop_
_entity_poly.entity_id
_entity_poly.type
_entity_poly.pdbx_seq_one_letter_code
_entity_poly.pdbx_strand_id
1 'polypeptide(L)'
;LCSPSWLDDSGGVIFVFQSDYSDGLCVGQIYTADGDLQEIHKLVEGDDFASLAVSPDGNEIVVNRGYGDVGFVENSIHFLGDSSIWIMNCEGGNLRLLTDGPGYDGEAAWRPLPHNS
;
A
#
# COMPACT_ATOMS: atom_id res chain seq x y z
N LEU A 1 -4.55 9.36 1.95
CA LEU A 1 -4.89 8.09 1.26
C LEU A 1 -3.78 7.62 0.32
N CYS A 2 -2.90 8.49 -0.18
CA CYS A 2 -1.52 8.12 -0.52
C CYS A 2 -0.59 8.78 0.50
N SER A 3 0.01 8.02 1.41
CA SER A 3 0.95 8.58 2.37
C SER A 3 2.18 7.69 2.42
N PRO A 4 3.38 8.25 2.21
CA PRO A 4 4.60 7.49 2.37
C PRO A 4 4.71 7.02 3.82
N SER A 5 5.38 5.88 4.03
CA SER A 5 5.70 5.35 5.35
C SER A 5 7.21 5.17 5.47
N TRP A 6 7.72 5.22 6.70
CA TRP A 6 9.11 4.92 6.99
C TRP A 6 9.27 3.41 7.12
N LEU A 7 10.34 2.87 6.52
CA LEU A 7 10.68 1.45 6.57
C LEU A 7 11.31 1.10 7.92
N ASP A 8 12.23 1.95 8.37
CA ASP A 8 13.05 1.74 9.58
C ASP A 8 13.72 3.05 10.06
N ASP A 9 14.49 2.95 11.15
CA ASP A 9 15.27 4.04 11.72
C ASP A 9 16.50 4.43 10.87
N SER A 10 16.84 3.65 9.83
CA SER A 10 17.95 3.95 8.92
C SER A 10 17.56 4.97 7.84
N GLY A 11 16.26 5.28 7.73
CA GLY A 11 15.72 6.31 6.85
C GLY A 11 15.10 5.75 5.58
N GLY A 12 14.92 4.44 5.41
CA GLY A 12 14.23 3.89 4.24
C GLY A 12 12.80 4.43 4.13
N VAL A 13 12.35 4.75 2.91
CA VAL A 13 10.98 5.22 2.64
C VAL A 13 10.26 4.22 1.75
N ILE A 14 8.99 3.98 2.02
CA ILE A 14 8.09 3.23 1.15
C ILE A 14 6.90 4.10 0.75
N PHE A 15 6.49 4.03 -0.52
CA PHE A 15 5.39 4.83 -1.02
C PHE A 15 4.67 4.15 -2.18
N VAL A 16 3.41 4.56 -2.37
CA VAL A 16 2.62 4.21 -3.56
C VAL A 16 2.87 5.27 -4.61
N PHE A 17 3.30 4.84 -5.80
CA PHE A 17 3.49 5.68 -6.96
C PHE A 17 2.48 5.31 -8.05
N GLN A 18 1.84 6.33 -8.59
CA GLN A 18 0.89 6.19 -9.67
C GLN A 18 1.43 6.94 -10.89
N SER A 19 1.71 6.21 -11.96
CA SER A 19 2.29 6.78 -13.18
C SER A 19 1.26 7.44 -14.10
N ASP A 20 -0.01 7.05 -14.01
CA ASP A 20 -1.10 7.60 -14.83
C ASP A 20 -2.31 7.93 -13.95
N TYR A 21 -2.85 9.13 -14.12
CA TYR A 21 -3.94 9.71 -13.32
C TYR A 21 -5.31 9.51 -14.00
N SER A 22 -5.37 8.67 -15.04
CA SER A 22 -6.51 8.57 -15.94
C SER A 22 -7.80 8.05 -15.27
N ASP A 23 -7.70 7.39 -14.11
CA ASP A 23 -8.82 6.86 -13.34
C ASP A 23 -9.24 7.74 -12.15
N GLY A 24 -8.45 8.77 -11.82
CA GLY A 24 -8.68 9.66 -10.67
C GLY A 24 -8.58 8.97 -9.30
N LEU A 25 -8.02 7.75 -9.24
CA LEU A 25 -7.81 7.02 -8.00
C LEU A 25 -6.43 7.27 -7.40
N CYS A 26 -6.27 6.91 -6.13
CA CYS A 26 -5.01 6.91 -5.39
C CYS A 26 -4.42 5.48 -5.34
N VAL A 27 -4.28 4.85 -6.51
CA VAL A 27 -3.90 3.45 -6.66
C VAL A 27 -2.67 3.38 -7.57
N GLY A 28 -1.73 2.51 -7.26
CA GLY A 28 -0.54 2.37 -8.07
C GLY A 28 0.40 1.25 -7.63
N GLN A 29 1.65 1.42 -8.00
CA GLN A 29 2.75 0.51 -7.72
C GLN A 29 3.42 0.86 -6.39
N ILE A 30 4.02 -0.12 -5.73
CA ILE A 30 4.74 0.11 -4.47
C ILE A 30 6.23 0.25 -4.77
N TYR A 31 6.84 1.31 -4.24
CA TYR A 31 8.25 1.62 -4.36
C TYR A 31 8.91 1.80 -3.01
N THR A 32 10.19 1.44 -2.95
CA THR A 32 11.10 1.68 -1.83
C THR A 32 12.23 2.61 -2.27
N ALA A 33 12.72 3.39 -1.32
CA ALA A 33 13.82 4.31 -1.52
C ALA A 33 14.71 4.40 -0.28
N ASP A 34 15.98 4.77 -0.49
CA ASP A 34 16.84 5.25 0.59
C ASP A 34 16.35 6.60 1.14
N GLY A 35 16.86 7.01 2.30
CA GLY A 35 16.37 8.21 3.00
C GLY A 35 16.59 9.53 2.27
N ASP A 36 17.51 9.56 1.31
CA ASP A 36 17.79 10.71 0.46
C ASP A 36 17.14 10.61 -0.94
N LEU A 37 16.32 9.57 -1.17
CA LEU A 37 15.58 9.30 -2.41
C LEU A 37 16.46 9.21 -3.67
N GLN A 38 17.70 8.76 -3.54
CA GLN A 38 18.64 8.57 -4.64
C GLN A 38 18.54 7.16 -5.26
N GLU A 39 18.19 6.15 -4.47
CA GLU A 39 18.07 4.76 -4.90
C GLU A 39 16.62 4.28 -4.79
N ILE A 40 15.85 4.44 -5.87
CA ILE A 40 14.42 4.09 -5.92
C ILE A 40 14.22 2.82 -6.74
N HIS A 41 13.49 1.84 -6.19
CA HIS A 41 13.14 0.60 -6.90
C HIS A 41 11.69 0.17 -6.64
N LYS A 42 11.10 -0.51 -7.63
CA LYS A 42 9.78 -1.13 -7.47
C LYS A 42 9.93 -2.31 -6.50
N LEU A 43 9.05 -2.39 -5.50
CA LEU A 43 9.12 -3.39 -4.46
C LEU A 43 8.46 -4.72 -4.86
N VAL A 44 7.28 -4.64 -5.47
CA VAL A 44 6.47 -5.80 -5.85
C VAL A 44 5.72 -5.53 -7.15
N GLU A 45 5.43 -6.59 -7.91
CA GLU A 45 4.67 -6.47 -9.15
C GLU A 45 3.17 -6.25 -8.92
N GLY A 46 2.56 -5.47 -9.82
CA GLY A 46 1.19 -4.98 -9.73
C GLY A 46 1.13 -3.45 -9.63
N ASP A 47 0.00 -2.89 -10.04
CA ASP A 47 -0.30 -1.45 -10.07
C ASP A 47 -1.65 -1.15 -9.40
N ASP A 48 -2.20 -2.13 -8.68
CA ASP A 48 -3.53 -2.11 -8.08
C ASP A 48 -3.48 -1.93 -6.55
N PHE A 49 -2.41 -1.31 -6.03
CA PHE A 49 -2.19 -1.12 -4.60
C PHE A 49 -2.57 0.29 -4.14
N ALA A 50 -3.17 0.40 -2.97
CA ALA A 50 -3.33 1.67 -2.26
C ALA A 50 -3.04 1.47 -0.77
N SER A 51 -3.00 2.57 0.00
CA SER A 51 -2.92 2.61 1.47
C SER A 51 -2.10 1.47 2.11
N LEU A 52 -0.89 1.78 2.52
CA LEU A 52 0.01 0.82 3.15
C LEU A 52 0.39 1.24 4.58
N ALA A 53 0.77 0.26 5.39
CA ALA A 53 1.39 0.47 6.68
C ALA A 53 2.51 -0.55 6.92
N VAL A 54 3.68 -0.04 7.30
CA VAL A 54 4.83 -0.85 7.72
C VAL A 54 4.64 -1.31 9.15
N SER A 55 5.00 -2.55 9.45
CA SER A 55 5.00 -3.09 10.79
C SER A 55 6.03 -2.35 11.66
N PRO A 56 5.80 -2.21 12.97
CA PRO A 56 6.70 -1.41 13.81
C PRO A 56 8.13 -1.96 13.93
N ASP A 57 8.33 -3.23 13.59
CA ASP A 57 9.64 -3.88 13.53
C ASP A 57 10.28 -3.80 12.13
N GLY A 58 9.63 -3.15 11.17
CA GLY A 58 10.14 -2.92 9.81
C GLY A 58 10.17 -4.15 8.92
N ASN A 59 9.55 -5.26 9.31
CA ASN A 59 9.67 -6.54 8.59
C ASN A 59 8.53 -6.82 7.59
N GLU A 60 7.33 -6.30 7.86
CA GLU A 60 6.12 -6.60 7.09
C GLU A 60 5.40 -5.32 6.68
N ILE A 61 4.66 -5.41 5.57
CA ILE A 61 3.79 -4.36 5.08
C ILE A 61 2.39 -4.94 4.98
N VAL A 62 1.41 -4.24 5.53
CA VAL A 62 0.00 -4.46 5.22
C VAL A 62 -0.44 -3.44 4.17
N VAL A 63 -1.16 -3.88 3.14
CA VAL A 63 -1.52 -3.03 2.00
C VAL A 63 -2.90 -3.38 1.47
N ASN A 64 -3.60 -2.40 0.89
CA ASN A 64 -4.83 -2.63 0.16
C ASN A 64 -4.54 -2.93 -1.31
N ARG A 65 -5.21 -3.94 -1.86
CA ARG A 65 -5.08 -4.35 -3.26
C ARG A 65 -6.43 -4.73 -3.85
N GLY A 66 -6.65 -4.47 -5.14
CA GLY A 66 -7.82 -4.97 -5.87
C GLY A 66 -8.71 -3.91 -6.51
N TYR A 67 -8.27 -2.65 -6.59
CA TYR A 67 -9.04 -1.53 -7.18
C TYR A 67 -9.16 -1.59 -8.72
N GLY A 68 -9.32 -2.79 -9.29
CA GLY A 68 -9.29 -3.04 -10.72
C GLY A 68 -10.53 -2.62 -11.51
N ASP A 69 -11.58 -2.11 -10.86
CA ASP A 69 -12.77 -1.61 -11.55
C ASP A 69 -13.22 -0.26 -10.99
N VAL A 70 -13.11 0.78 -11.83
CA VAL A 70 -13.51 2.15 -11.54
C VAL A 70 -14.74 2.50 -12.36
N GLY A 71 -15.82 2.81 -11.66
CA GLY A 71 -17.05 3.30 -12.26
C GLY A 71 -17.16 4.80 -12.12
N PHE A 72 -17.51 5.47 -13.21
CA PHE A 72 -18.06 6.82 -13.13
C PHE A 72 -19.58 6.72 -13.02
N VAL A 73 -20.12 6.97 -11.83
CA VAL A 73 -21.57 7.07 -11.61
C VAL A 73 -21.87 8.51 -11.22
N GLU A 74 -22.73 9.19 -11.97
CA GLU A 74 -23.21 10.55 -11.67
C GLU A 74 -22.09 11.59 -11.38
N ASN A 75 -21.02 11.57 -12.17
CA ASN A 75 -19.83 12.43 -11.99
C ASN A 75 -19.06 12.19 -10.69
N SER A 76 -19.27 11.06 -10.02
CA SER A 76 -18.49 10.59 -8.88
C SER A 76 -17.71 9.33 -9.27
N ILE A 77 -16.48 9.23 -8.76
CA ILE A 77 -15.66 8.03 -8.90
C ILE A 77 -16.13 7.02 -7.84
N HIS A 78 -16.51 5.83 -8.29
CA HIS A 78 -16.85 4.71 -7.43
C HIS A 78 -15.80 3.61 -7.60
N PHE A 79 -15.29 3.12 -6.48
CA PHE A 79 -14.62 1.83 -6.43
C PHE A 79 -15.69 0.75 -6.67
N LEU A 80 -15.71 0.17 -7.86
CA LEU A 80 -16.63 -0.92 -8.21
C LEU A 80 -16.01 -2.30 -7.98
N GLY A 81 -14.68 -2.36 -7.83
CA GLY A 81 -13.94 -3.57 -7.49
C GLY A 81 -13.93 -3.86 -5.99
N ASP A 82 -13.85 -5.16 -5.67
CA ASP A 82 -13.57 -5.63 -4.32
C ASP A 82 -12.12 -5.30 -3.96
N SER A 83 -11.89 -4.63 -2.81
CA SER A 83 -10.54 -4.42 -2.28
C SER A 83 -10.31 -5.31 -1.08
N SER A 84 -9.15 -5.95 -1.04
CA SER A 84 -8.76 -6.83 0.05
C SER A 84 -7.51 -6.32 0.75
N ILE A 85 -7.33 -6.76 1.99
CA ILE A 85 -6.09 -6.55 2.74
C ILE A 85 -5.12 -7.67 2.38
N TRP A 86 -3.90 -7.27 2.03
CA TRP A 86 -2.78 -8.16 1.77
C TRP A 86 -1.63 -7.84 2.71
N ILE A 87 -0.74 -8.82 2.90
CA ILE A 87 0.49 -8.67 3.67
C ILE A 87 1.66 -9.24 2.90
N MET A 88 2.82 -8.61 3.02
CA MET A 88 4.09 -9.06 2.43
C MET A 88 5.27 -8.66 3.31
N ASN A 89 6.45 -9.23 3.04
CA ASN A 89 7.69 -8.77 3.64
C ASN A 89 8.05 -7.35 3.11
N CYS A 90 8.81 -6.59 3.90
CA CYS A 90 9.36 -5.30 3.48
C CYS A 90 10.32 -5.37 2.28
N GLU A 91 10.83 -6.55 1.95
CA GLU A 91 11.66 -6.84 0.77
C GLU A 91 10.84 -7.26 -0.47
N GLY A 92 9.50 -7.16 -0.41
CA GLY A 92 8.60 -7.45 -1.54
C GLY A 92 8.25 -8.93 -1.74
N GLY A 93 8.77 -9.81 -0.90
CA GLY A 93 8.47 -11.25 -0.91
C GLY A 93 7.23 -11.63 -0.09
N ASN A 94 6.77 -12.89 -0.22
CA ASN A 94 5.69 -13.48 0.58
C ASN A 94 4.33 -12.74 0.56
N LEU A 95 3.99 -12.08 -0.55
CA LEU A 95 2.69 -11.45 -0.72
C LEU A 95 1.54 -12.47 -0.58
N ARG A 96 0.66 -12.27 0.39
CA ARG A 96 -0.49 -13.15 0.67
C ARG A 96 -1.73 -12.37 1.12
N LEU A 97 -2.89 -12.95 0.83
CA LEU A 97 -4.20 -12.41 1.17
C LEU A 97 -4.48 -12.55 2.68
N LEU A 98 -5.07 -11.52 3.29
CA LEU A 98 -5.55 -11.54 4.69
C LEU A 98 -7.06 -11.51 4.80
N THR A 99 -7.75 -10.84 3.90
CA THR A 99 -9.21 -10.79 3.86
C THR A 99 -9.73 -11.23 2.51
N ASP A 100 -10.86 -11.94 2.50
CA ASP A 100 -11.50 -12.45 1.30
C ASP A 100 -13.00 -12.23 1.45
N GLY A 101 -13.60 -11.46 0.55
CA GLY A 101 -15.01 -11.11 0.60
C GLY A 101 -15.36 -9.95 -0.33
N PRO A 102 -16.66 -9.79 -0.62
CA PRO A 102 -17.14 -8.68 -1.43
C PRO A 102 -17.04 -7.35 -0.66
N GLY A 103 -16.75 -6.27 -1.38
CA GLY A 103 -16.71 -4.91 -0.86
C GLY A 103 -15.30 -4.37 -0.61
N TYR A 104 -15.23 -3.35 0.24
CA TYR A 104 -14.01 -2.59 0.52
C TYR A 104 -13.42 -2.99 1.87
N ASP A 105 -12.27 -3.67 1.84
CA ASP A 105 -11.36 -3.72 2.98
C ASP A 105 -10.22 -2.73 2.77
N GLY A 106 -10.03 -1.85 3.76
CA GLY A 106 -9.20 -0.66 3.65
C GLY A 106 -8.48 -0.30 4.94
N GLU A 107 -7.42 0.51 4.84
CA GLU A 107 -6.88 1.31 5.95
C GLU A 107 -6.40 0.48 7.16
N ALA A 108 -5.82 -0.69 6.87
CA ALA A 108 -5.22 -1.53 7.90
C ALA A 108 -4.05 -0.82 8.59
N ALA A 109 -3.90 -1.05 9.89
CA ALA A 109 -2.85 -0.46 10.70
C ALA A 109 -2.27 -1.49 11.68
N TRP A 110 -0.99 -1.35 11.98
CA TRP A 110 -0.33 -2.14 13.01
C TRP A 110 -0.51 -1.52 14.38
N ARG A 111 -0.56 -2.36 15.42
CA ARG A 111 -0.41 -1.88 16.80
C ARG A 111 0.98 -1.23 16.95
N PRO A 112 1.12 -0.13 17.71
CA PRO A 112 2.45 0.41 18.00
C PRO A 112 3.27 -0.56 18.87
N LEU A 113 4.60 -0.39 18.90
CA LEU A 113 5.43 -1.08 19.88
C LEU A 113 5.01 -0.65 21.29
N PRO A 114 4.97 -1.57 22.27
CA PRO A 114 4.78 -1.19 23.66
C PRO A 114 5.88 -0.21 24.08
N HIS A 115 5.52 0.89 24.74
CA HIS A 115 6.50 1.70 25.44
C HIS A 115 7.04 0.89 26.62
N ASN A 116 8.29 0.43 26.53
CA ASN A 116 8.98 -0.07 27.71
C ASN A 116 9.19 1.11 28.66
N SER A 117 8.50 1.07 29.81
CA SER A 117 8.62 2.03 30.90
C SER A 117 9.91 1.82 31.69
#